data_AF-A0A817RM40-F1
#
_entry.id   AF-A0A817RM40-F1
#
_cell.length_a   1.000
_cell.length_b   1.000
_cell.length_c   1.000
_cell.angle_alpha   90.00
_cell.angle_beta   90.00
_cell.angle_gamma   90.00
#
_symmetry.space_group_name_H-M   'P 1'
#
loop_
_entity.id
_entity.type
_entity.pdbx_description
1 polymer ?
#
loop_
_entity_poly.entity_id
_entity_poly.type
_entity_poly.pdbx_seq_one_letter_code
_entity_poly.pdbx_strand_id
1 'polypeptide(L)'
;CGNDDKCITDLQLTAEFVNGQKALNLSVLGIDSEIRIRLNLSNVPSEPHRRKADPAFGTKIEVYFPTSFVQFSQAIMDDNTYSCQPIHRNHVRCKMSDYFNNPFPPEKYSITELVFTLSNVSLSNILHFEFNSTTLTDETNLNNNNVTLIAKVLLKTDLSLRAAHEPEQVSVSGEGSLGLSSIKNLDQFGMEVTHIYTVRYQEKYIEKFFFF
;
A
#
# COMPACT_ATOMS: atom_id res chain seq x y z
N CYS A 1 -22.27 15.98 27.55
CA CYS A 1 -23.58 15.33 27.64
C CYS A 1 -24.72 16.35 27.80
N GLY A 2 -24.56 17.62 27.39
CA GLY A 2 -25.64 18.61 27.49
C GLY A 2 -26.32 18.77 28.87
N ASN A 3 -27.62 19.06 28.84
CA ASN A 3 -28.49 19.22 30.02
C ASN A 3 -29.32 17.95 30.31
N ASP A 4 -29.30 16.97 29.41
CA ASP A 4 -30.03 15.70 29.51
C ASP A 4 -29.21 14.58 30.15
N ASP A 5 -27.98 14.90 30.58
CA ASP A 5 -27.00 13.98 31.18
C ASP A 5 -26.72 12.72 30.34
N LYS A 6 -27.07 12.76 29.06
CA LYS A 6 -26.86 11.68 28.09
C LYS A 6 -25.88 12.15 27.03
N CYS A 7 -24.73 11.49 26.98
CA CYS A 7 -23.77 11.73 25.91
C CYS A 7 -24.17 10.91 24.69
N ILE A 8 -24.28 11.57 23.54
CA ILE A 8 -24.62 10.96 22.26
C ILE A 8 -23.59 11.38 21.21
N THR A 9 -22.91 10.42 20.59
CA THR A 9 -21.81 10.66 19.66
C THR A 9 -22.17 10.30 18.23
N ASP A 10 -21.37 10.83 17.30
CA ASP A 10 -21.33 10.37 15.91
C ASP A 10 -19.86 10.25 15.47
N LEU A 11 -19.26 9.09 15.74
CA LEU A 11 -17.92 8.77 15.26
C LEU A 11 -17.92 8.56 13.74
N GLN A 12 -16.91 9.09 13.08
CA GLN A 12 -16.71 8.92 11.64
C GLN A 12 -15.30 8.41 11.39
N LEU A 13 -15.22 7.18 10.89
CA LEU A 13 -13.97 6.55 10.51
C LEU A 13 -13.80 6.62 8.99
N THR A 14 -12.62 7.03 8.55
CA THR A 14 -12.20 6.94 7.16
C THR A 14 -10.81 6.30 7.09
N ALA A 15 -10.54 5.59 6.01
CA ALA A 15 -9.25 4.95 5.78
C ALA A 15 -8.83 5.12 4.32
N GLU A 16 -7.53 5.26 4.06
CA GLU A 16 -6.99 5.26 2.70
C GLU A 16 -5.57 4.70 2.64
N PHE A 17 -5.20 4.10 1.50
CA PHE A 17 -3.82 3.70 1.23
C PHE A 17 -2.96 4.93 0.91
N VAL A 18 -1.82 5.07 1.58
CA VAL A 18 -0.87 6.18 1.38
C VAL A 18 0.02 5.92 0.16
N ASN A 19 0.40 4.67 -0.07
CA ASN A 19 1.34 4.25 -1.11
C ASN A 19 0.68 3.53 -2.30
N GLY A 20 -0.64 3.63 -2.44
CA GLY A 20 -1.38 2.99 -3.54
C GLY A 20 -1.76 3.97 -4.65
N GLN A 21 -1.68 3.53 -5.91
CA GLN A 21 -2.40 4.20 -6.99
C GLN A 21 -3.88 3.84 -6.89
N LYS A 22 -4.76 4.86 -6.81
CA LYS A 22 -6.22 4.68 -6.83
C LYS A 22 -6.65 4.39 -8.27
N ALA A 23 -7.11 3.17 -8.55
CA ALA A 23 -7.72 2.80 -9.82
C ALA A 23 -9.00 1.99 -9.57
N LEU A 24 -10.16 2.50 -9.98
CA LEU A 24 -11.44 1.75 -9.95
C LEU A 24 -11.75 1.09 -8.59
N ASN A 25 -11.75 1.87 -7.50
CA ASN A 25 -11.99 1.39 -6.11
C ASN A 25 -11.00 0.34 -5.59
N LEU A 26 -9.91 0.10 -6.32
CA LEU A 26 -8.84 -0.81 -5.96
C LEU A 26 -7.54 -0.02 -5.86
N SER A 27 -6.80 -0.24 -4.78
CA SER A 27 -5.41 0.23 -4.71
C SER A 27 -4.49 -0.81 -5.30
N VAL A 28 -3.70 -0.39 -6.28
CA VAL A 28 -2.61 -1.18 -6.84
C VAL A 28 -1.38 -0.95 -5.99
N LEU A 29 -0.90 -2.01 -5.35
CA LEU A 29 0.32 -2.00 -4.55
C LEU A 29 1.41 -2.72 -5.34
N GLY A 30 2.58 -2.08 -5.49
CA GLY A 30 3.78 -2.79 -5.93
C GLY A 30 4.18 -3.83 -4.89
N ILE A 31 5.13 -4.71 -5.22
CA ILE A 31 5.87 -5.46 -4.19
C ILE A 31 6.90 -4.50 -3.57
N ASP A 32 6.38 -3.41 -3.02
CA ASP A 32 7.08 -2.67 -2.00
C ASP A 32 6.87 -3.49 -0.71
N SER A 33 7.90 -3.60 0.12
CA SER A 33 7.84 -4.41 1.34
C SER A 33 6.84 -3.91 2.38
N GLU A 34 6.22 -2.74 2.15
CA GLU A 34 5.36 -2.05 3.11
C GLU A 34 4.03 -1.60 2.49
N ILE A 35 2.94 -1.75 3.24
CA ILE A 35 1.63 -1.13 3.01
C ILE A 35 1.42 -0.07 4.09
N ARG A 36 1.03 1.13 3.68
CA ARG A 36 0.72 2.23 4.60
C ARG A 36 -0.73 2.62 4.45
N ILE A 37 -1.46 2.62 5.56
CA ILE A 37 -2.87 2.96 5.60
C ILE A 37 -3.06 4.12 6.57
N ARG A 38 -3.56 5.24 6.07
CA ARG A 38 -3.94 6.39 6.89
C ARG A 38 -5.37 6.22 7.35
N LEU A 39 -5.57 6.28 8.66
CA LEU A 39 -6.87 6.30 9.32
C LEU A 39 -7.14 7.72 9.81
N ASN A 40 -8.35 8.21 9.55
CA ASN A 40 -8.84 9.43 10.17
C ASN A 40 -10.11 9.10 10.94
N LEU A 41 -10.10 9.41 12.24
CA LEU A 41 -11.28 9.34 13.09
C LEU A 41 -11.69 10.76 13.51
N SER A 42 -12.96 11.08 13.37
CA SER A 42 -13.56 12.30 13.91
C SER A 42 -14.81 11.99 14.72
N ASN A 43 -15.18 12.92 15.59
CA ASN A 43 -16.42 12.88 16.36
C ASN A 43 -17.22 14.14 16.03
N VAL A 44 -18.29 13.96 15.27
CA VAL A 44 -19.08 15.06 14.71
C VAL A 44 -20.38 15.24 15.49
N PRO A 45 -21.06 16.39 15.37
CA PRO A 45 -22.36 16.58 16.00
C PRO A 45 -23.38 15.55 15.49
N SER A 46 -23.99 14.81 16.41
CA SER A 46 -24.95 13.74 16.15
C SER A 46 -26.31 14.20 15.62
N GLU A 47 -26.63 15.49 15.77
CA GLU A 47 -27.87 16.08 15.29
C GLU A 47 -27.61 17.41 14.56
N PRO A 48 -28.36 17.72 13.48
CA PRO A 48 -28.16 18.96 12.71
C PRO A 48 -28.41 20.24 13.51
N HIS A 49 -29.13 20.16 14.63
CA HIS A 49 -29.37 21.29 15.54
C HIS A 49 -28.37 21.38 16.70
N ARG A 50 -27.61 20.32 16.97
CA ARG A 50 -26.53 20.35 17.96
C ARG A 50 -25.30 21.00 17.32
N ARG A 51 -24.83 22.08 17.94
CA ARG A 51 -23.63 22.80 17.46
C ARG A 51 -22.32 22.09 17.81
N LYS A 52 -22.34 21.15 18.76
CA LYS A 52 -21.17 20.45 19.28
C LYS A 52 -21.49 18.97 19.47
N ALA A 53 -20.52 18.11 19.18
CA ALA A 53 -20.60 16.69 19.54
C ALA A 53 -20.52 16.53 21.07
N ASP A 54 -20.99 15.40 21.58
CA ASP A 54 -20.65 14.97 22.93
C ASP A 54 -19.33 14.18 22.93
N PRO A 55 -18.61 14.11 24.07
CA PRO A 55 -17.42 13.28 24.18
C PRO A 55 -17.70 11.78 24.01
N ALA A 56 -16.82 11.05 23.31
CA ALA A 56 -16.92 9.59 23.11
C ALA A 56 -16.01 8.82 24.08
N PHE A 57 -16.58 8.05 24.99
CA PHE A 57 -15.84 7.35 26.04
C PHE A 57 -15.37 5.98 25.56
N GLY A 58 -14.14 5.62 25.89
CA GLY A 58 -13.61 4.29 25.58
C GLY A 58 -13.46 4.01 24.08
N THR A 59 -13.29 5.06 23.28
CA THR A 59 -13.11 4.97 21.83
C THR A 59 -11.93 4.06 21.49
N LYS A 60 -12.16 3.11 20.58
CA LYS A 60 -11.13 2.21 20.06
C LYS A 60 -11.40 1.90 18.59
N ILE A 61 -10.32 1.62 17.86
CA ILE A 61 -10.35 1.17 16.46
C ILE A 61 -9.84 -0.26 16.42
N GLU A 62 -10.66 -1.17 15.91
CA GLU A 62 -10.32 -2.57 15.66
C GLU A 62 -9.99 -2.71 14.17
N VAL A 63 -8.85 -3.34 13.86
CA VAL A 63 -8.32 -3.47 12.50
C VAL A 63 -8.06 -4.94 12.19
N TYR A 64 -8.72 -5.45 11.15
CA TYR A 64 -8.55 -6.81 10.65
C TYR A 64 -7.89 -6.80 9.27
N PHE A 65 -6.92 -7.69 9.07
CA PHE A 65 -6.13 -7.78 7.82
C PHE A 65 -5.77 -9.23 7.51
N PRO A 66 -5.39 -9.60 6.27
CA PRO A 66 -5.18 -11.00 5.93
C PRO A 66 -3.83 -11.51 6.48
N THR A 67 -3.84 -12.57 7.31
CA THR A 67 -2.62 -13.09 7.96
C THR A 67 -1.60 -13.74 7.04
N SER A 68 -2.01 -14.15 5.83
CA SER A 68 -1.21 -15.11 5.05
C SER A 68 0.11 -14.53 4.54
N PHE A 69 0.20 -13.20 4.42
CA PHE A 69 1.36 -12.50 3.87
C PHE A 69 1.46 -11.04 4.31
N VAL A 70 0.59 -10.59 5.23
CA VAL A 70 0.61 -9.23 5.80
C VAL A 70 0.88 -9.33 7.29
N GLN A 71 1.84 -8.53 7.76
CA GLN A 71 2.16 -8.42 9.17
C GLN A 71 2.08 -6.96 9.61
N PHE A 72 1.42 -6.70 10.73
CA PHE A 72 1.48 -5.38 11.35
C PHE A 72 2.89 -5.08 11.84
N SER A 73 3.44 -3.95 11.44
CA SER A 73 4.78 -3.50 11.82
C SER A 73 4.70 -2.46 12.93
N GLN A 74 4.06 -1.32 12.66
CA GLN A 74 3.98 -0.21 13.60
C GLN A 74 2.81 0.73 13.28
N ALA A 75 2.48 1.60 14.23
CA ALA A 75 1.62 2.74 14.03
C ALA A 75 2.43 4.04 14.18
N ILE A 76 2.25 4.96 13.24
CA ILE A 76 2.80 6.31 13.24
C ILE A 76 1.63 7.25 13.57
N MET A 77 1.78 8.08 14.59
CA MET A 77 0.69 8.88 15.15
C MET A 77 1.13 10.34 15.22
N ASP A 78 0.27 11.25 14.74
CA ASP A 78 0.60 12.67 14.69
C ASP A 78 0.57 13.34 16.08
N ASP A 79 -0.30 12.87 16.96
CA ASP A 79 -0.62 13.54 18.23
C ASP A 79 -0.54 12.61 19.44
N ASN A 80 0.04 11.41 19.27
CA ASN A 80 0.05 10.34 20.28
C ASN A 80 -1.33 10.02 20.87
N THR A 81 -2.45 10.40 20.23
CA THR A 81 -3.80 10.21 20.80
C THR A 81 -4.14 8.73 20.97
N TYR A 82 -3.60 7.88 20.10
CA TYR A 82 -3.81 6.44 20.13
C TYR A 82 -2.56 5.68 20.59
N SER A 83 -2.76 4.40 20.90
CA SER A 83 -1.73 3.38 21.05
C SER A 83 -2.28 2.13 20.39
N CYS A 84 -1.61 1.67 19.33
CA CYS A 84 -1.99 0.50 18.57
C CYS A 84 -1.15 -0.70 18.98
N GLN A 85 -1.80 -1.80 19.35
CA GLN A 85 -1.15 -3.04 19.74
C GLN A 85 -1.75 -4.22 18.97
N PRO A 86 -0.92 -5.16 18.49
CA PRO A 86 -1.41 -6.40 17.92
C PRO A 86 -2.07 -7.22 19.03
N ILE A 87 -3.31 -7.66 18.80
CA ILE A 87 -4.07 -8.54 19.70
C ILE A 87 -3.96 -9.99 19.21
N HIS A 88 -4.05 -10.18 17.89
CA HIS A 88 -3.83 -11.47 17.21
C HIS A 88 -3.04 -11.27 15.90
N ARG A 89 -2.73 -12.37 15.21
CA ARG A 89 -1.94 -12.34 13.95
C ARG A 89 -2.55 -11.46 12.85
N ASN A 90 -3.87 -11.37 12.76
CA ASN A 90 -4.63 -10.55 11.80
C ASN A 90 -5.35 -9.37 12.47
N HIS A 91 -5.07 -9.06 13.73
CA HIS A 91 -5.90 -8.14 14.49
C HIS A 91 -5.07 -7.16 15.27
N VAL A 92 -5.22 -5.88 14.95
CA VAL A 92 -4.63 -4.76 15.69
C VAL A 92 -5.74 -3.97 16.34
N ARG A 93 -5.50 -3.52 17.56
CA ARG A 93 -6.40 -2.63 18.28
C ARG A 93 -5.68 -1.35 18.64
N CYS A 94 -6.23 -0.23 18.18
CA CYS A 94 -5.82 1.10 18.59
C CYS A 94 -6.77 1.59 19.68
N LYS A 95 -6.23 1.90 20.85
CA LYS A 95 -6.95 2.51 21.97
C LYS A 95 -6.41 3.89 22.25
N MET A 96 -7.21 4.76 22.85
CA MET A 96 -6.71 6.04 23.33
C MET A 96 -5.60 5.82 24.37
N SER A 97 -4.44 6.42 24.16
CA SER A 97 -3.22 6.15 24.94
C SER A 97 -3.20 6.87 26.28
N ASP A 98 -3.91 7.99 26.39
CA ASP A 98 -3.78 8.92 27.50
C ASP A 98 -5.12 9.15 28.21
N TYR A 99 -5.07 9.25 29.54
CA TYR A 99 -6.23 9.57 30.37
C TYR A 99 -6.84 10.91 29.97
N PHE A 100 -6.01 11.87 29.55
CA PHE A 100 -6.46 13.18 29.07
C PHE A 100 -7.20 13.15 27.74
N ASN A 101 -7.01 12.09 26.95
CA ASN A 101 -7.68 11.93 25.67
C ASN A 101 -8.89 10.97 25.76
N ASN A 102 -9.15 10.31 26.90
CA ASN A 102 -10.40 9.57 27.12
C ASN A 102 -11.30 10.36 28.08
N PRO A 103 -12.41 10.95 27.60
CA PRO A 103 -13.08 10.65 26.34
C PRO A 103 -12.51 11.35 25.10
N PHE A 104 -12.71 10.75 23.93
CA PHE A 104 -12.39 11.36 22.63
C PHE A 104 -13.19 12.65 22.49
N PRO A 105 -12.52 13.81 22.44
CA PRO A 105 -13.19 15.08 22.58
C PRO A 105 -14.02 15.43 21.34
N PRO A 106 -15.05 16.26 21.50
CA PRO A 106 -15.89 16.69 20.40
C PRO A 106 -15.09 17.52 19.39
N GLU A 107 -15.43 17.41 18.11
CA GLU A 107 -14.81 18.17 17.01
C GLU A 107 -13.29 17.92 16.83
N LYS A 108 -12.71 16.98 17.60
CA LYS A 108 -11.34 16.54 17.38
C LYS A 108 -11.30 15.57 16.20
N TYR A 109 -10.28 15.75 15.38
CA TYR A 109 -9.86 14.78 14.39
C TYR A 109 -8.56 14.14 14.87
N SER A 110 -8.40 12.85 14.61
CA SER A 110 -7.14 12.17 14.87
C SER A 110 -6.73 11.39 13.63
N ILE A 111 -5.46 11.50 13.28
CA ILE A 111 -4.84 10.88 12.12
C ILE A 111 -3.83 9.86 12.63
N THR A 112 -3.92 8.63 12.13
CA THR A 112 -3.00 7.55 12.48
C THR A 112 -2.64 6.78 11.22
N GLU A 113 -1.35 6.61 10.96
CA GLU A 113 -0.85 5.79 9.86
C GLU A 113 -0.44 4.41 10.38
N LEU A 114 -1.07 3.36 9.88
CA LEU A 114 -0.71 1.97 10.15
C LEU A 114 0.23 1.46 9.06
N VAL A 115 1.34 0.88 9.49
CA VAL A 115 2.35 0.29 8.60
C VAL A 115 2.30 -1.22 8.73
N PHE A 116 2.15 -1.88 7.60
CA PHE A 116 2.18 -3.33 7.48
C PHE A 116 3.32 -3.74 6.56
N THR A 117 3.95 -4.86 6.85
CA THR A 117 4.95 -5.47 5.97
C THR A 117 4.34 -6.63 5.18
N LEU A 118 4.79 -6.78 3.95
CA LEU A 118 4.40 -7.87 3.06
C LEU A 118 5.49 -8.95 3.03
N SER A 119 5.10 -10.22 3.14
CA SER A 119 6.01 -11.37 3.04
C SER A 119 5.36 -12.50 2.23
N ASN A 120 6.09 -13.08 1.27
CA ASN A 120 5.63 -14.22 0.47
C ASN A 120 4.29 -14.02 -0.26
N VAL A 121 4.07 -12.82 -0.83
CA VAL A 121 2.81 -12.50 -1.53
C VAL A 121 2.71 -13.26 -2.86
N SER A 122 1.62 -14.00 -3.06
CA SER A 122 1.28 -14.56 -4.39
C SER A 122 0.51 -13.55 -5.24
N LEU A 123 0.78 -13.58 -6.56
CA LEU A 123 0.25 -12.69 -7.60
C LEU A 123 -1.28 -12.58 -7.70
N SER A 124 -2.02 -13.52 -7.11
CA SER A 124 -3.48 -13.59 -7.19
C SER A 124 -4.19 -12.98 -5.98
N ASN A 125 -3.47 -12.40 -5.03
CA ASN A 125 -4.05 -12.05 -3.74
C ASN A 125 -4.74 -10.68 -3.77
N ILE A 126 -6.05 -10.70 -3.50
CA ILE A 126 -6.81 -9.51 -3.11
C ILE A 126 -6.66 -9.36 -1.59
N LEU A 127 -6.25 -8.17 -1.17
CA LEU A 127 -6.09 -7.78 0.21
C LEU A 127 -7.36 -7.10 0.70
N HIS A 128 -7.91 -7.60 1.81
CA HIS A 128 -9.07 -7.03 2.47
C HIS A 128 -8.66 -6.52 3.85
N PHE A 129 -8.79 -5.23 4.06
CA PHE A 129 -8.62 -4.61 5.37
C PHE A 129 -9.97 -4.11 5.86
N GLU A 130 -10.32 -4.47 7.09
CA GLU A 130 -11.55 -4.05 7.74
C GLU A 130 -11.20 -3.22 8.97
N PHE A 131 -11.83 -2.07 9.09
CA PHE A 131 -11.63 -1.13 10.18
C PHE A 131 -12.98 -0.86 10.83
N ASN A 132 -13.03 -0.91 12.15
CA ASN A 132 -14.24 -0.66 12.93
C ASN A 132 -13.90 0.21 14.14
N SER A 133 -14.52 1.39 14.22
CA SER A 133 -14.48 2.24 15.43
C SER A 133 -15.64 1.92 16.36
N THR A 134 -15.34 1.81 17.65
CA THR A 134 -16.35 1.56 18.68
C THR A 134 -16.13 2.46 19.88
N THR A 135 -17.20 2.77 20.58
CA THR A 135 -17.24 3.61 21.78
C THR A 135 -18.15 2.94 22.82
N LEU A 136 -18.03 3.37 24.08
CA LEU A 136 -18.96 3.01 25.17
C LEU A 136 -20.13 3.99 25.30
N THR A 137 -20.04 5.14 24.62
CA THR A 137 -21.12 6.13 24.54
C THR A 137 -22.19 5.70 23.53
N ASP A 138 -23.44 6.16 23.70
CA ASP A 138 -24.49 5.94 22.71
C ASP A 138 -24.12 6.61 21.38
N GLU A 139 -24.18 5.86 20.29
CA GLU A 139 -23.81 6.31 18.94
C GLU A 139 -25.06 6.48 18.07
N THR A 140 -25.23 7.62 17.40
CA THR A 140 -26.39 7.84 16.52
C THR A 140 -26.30 7.08 15.21
N ASN A 141 -25.09 6.86 14.70
CA ASN A 141 -24.87 6.21 13.43
C ASN A 141 -23.75 5.20 13.57
N LEU A 142 -24.04 3.93 13.27
CA LEU A 142 -23.05 2.86 13.28
C LEU A 142 -22.47 2.61 11.89
N ASN A 143 -23.03 3.20 10.84
CA ASN A 143 -22.66 2.90 9.45
C ASN A 143 -21.37 3.61 9.01
N ASN A 144 -21.05 4.74 9.63
CA ASN A 144 -19.82 5.52 9.45
C ASN A 144 -18.67 5.04 10.36
N ASN A 145 -18.93 4.06 11.22
CA ASN A 145 -17.91 3.45 12.09
C ASN A 145 -17.10 2.36 11.40
N ASN A 146 -17.56 1.88 10.25
CA ASN A 146 -16.95 0.76 9.53
C ASN A 146 -16.40 1.21 8.18
N VAL A 147 -15.17 0.79 7.88
CA VAL A 147 -14.53 1.02 6.58
C VAL A 147 -13.88 -0.26 6.12
N THR A 148 -14.06 -0.59 4.84
CA THR A 148 -13.35 -1.70 4.21
C THR A 148 -12.48 -1.15 3.09
N LEU A 149 -11.19 -1.50 3.12
CA LEU A 149 -10.26 -1.21 2.04
C LEU A 149 -9.89 -2.48 1.30
N ILE A 150 -9.90 -2.39 -0.03
CA ILE A 150 -9.56 -3.50 -0.92
C ILE A 150 -8.37 -3.08 -1.78
N ALA A 151 -7.32 -3.90 -1.78
CA ALA A 151 -6.15 -3.69 -2.62
C ALA A 151 -5.82 -4.95 -3.43
N LYS A 152 -5.27 -4.74 -4.63
CA LYS A 152 -4.70 -5.80 -5.45
C LYS A 152 -3.20 -5.60 -5.52
N VAL A 153 -2.44 -6.65 -5.19
CA VAL A 153 -0.98 -6.61 -5.30
C VAL A 153 -0.57 -6.93 -6.74
N LEU A 154 0.28 -6.10 -7.34
CA LEU A 154 0.88 -6.35 -8.63
C LEU A 154 2.40 -6.51 -8.48
N LEU A 155 2.93 -7.58 -9.06
CA LEU A 155 4.37 -7.74 -9.22
C LEU A 155 4.85 -6.76 -10.28
N LYS A 156 5.71 -5.84 -9.87
CA LYS A 156 6.47 -5.00 -10.78
C LYS A 156 7.82 -5.66 -11.01
N THR A 157 8.06 -6.13 -12.23
CA THR A 157 9.37 -6.64 -12.65
C THR A 157 9.99 -5.67 -13.63
N ASP A 158 11.25 -5.28 -13.40
CA ASP A 158 12.03 -4.56 -14.39
C ASP A 158 12.94 -5.55 -15.14
N LEU A 159 12.58 -5.80 -16.40
CA LEU A 159 13.36 -6.64 -17.30
C LEU A 159 14.21 -5.73 -18.18
N SER A 160 15.51 -6.00 -18.23
CA SER A 160 16.44 -5.34 -19.14
C SER A 160 16.97 -6.34 -20.16
N LEU A 161 16.86 -5.99 -21.44
CA LEU A 161 17.45 -6.72 -22.54
C LEU A 161 18.64 -5.91 -23.06
N ARG A 162 19.81 -6.54 -23.11
CA ARG A 162 21.00 -5.99 -23.76
C ARG A 162 21.41 -6.91 -24.90
N ALA A 163 21.83 -6.32 -26.01
CA ALA A 163 22.38 -7.05 -27.15
C ALA A 163 23.80 -6.55 -27.43
N ALA A 164 24.68 -7.46 -27.75
CA ALA A 164 26.05 -7.21 -28.21
C ALA A 164 26.34 -8.08 -29.43
N HIS A 165 27.34 -7.71 -30.21
CA HIS A 165 27.74 -8.45 -31.41
C HIS A 165 29.26 -8.43 -31.56
N GLU A 166 29.81 -9.56 -32.02
CA GLU A 166 31.24 -9.75 -32.27
C GLU A 166 31.44 -10.34 -33.67
N PRO A 167 32.15 -9.65 -34.58
CA PRO A 167 32.68 -8.29 -34.43
C PRO A 167 31.57 -7.22 -34.43
N GLU A 168 31.85 -6.05 -33.86
CA GLU A 168 30.92 -4.92 -33.85
C GLU A 168 30.66 -4.37 -35.27
N GLN A 169 31.67 -4.43 -36.13
CA GLN A 169 31.57 -4.00 -37.52
C GLN A 169 32.26 -5.03 -38.43
N VAL A 170 31.61 -5.35 -39.54
CA VAL A 170 32.19 -6.19 -40.59
C VAL A 170 32.50 -5.30 -41.78
N SER A 171 33.79 -5.17 -42.10
CA SER A 171 34.24 -4.51 -43.32
C SER A 171 34.30 -5.52 -44.45
N VAL A 172 33.50 -5.29 -45.50
CA VAL A 172 33.54 -6.12 -46.73
C VAL A 172 34.33 -5.37 -47.79
N SER A 173 35.59 -5.76 -48.00
CA SER A 173 36.37 -5.30 -49.16
C SER A 173 36.11 -6.22 -50.36
N GLY A 174 35.93 -5.65 -51.55
CA GLY A 174 35.64 -6.41 -52.77
C GLY A 174 36.77 -7.34 -53.24
N GLU A 175 38.00 -7.12 -52.78
CA GLU A 175 39.13 -8.02 -53.05
C GLU A 175 39.03 -9.28 -52.17
N GLY A 176 38.78 -10.43 -52.80
CA GLY A 176 38.71 -11.74 -52.13
C GLY A 176 37.30 -12.28 -51.87
N SER A 177 36.24 -11.54 -52.23
CA SER A 177 34.87 -12.05 -52.17
C SER A 177 34.60 -13.06 -53.30
N LEU A 178 34.35 -14.32 -52.94
CA LEU A 178 34.00 -15.37 -53.89
C LEU A 178 32.48 -15.44 -54.06
N GLY A 179 31.99 -15.61 -55.29
CA GLY A 179 30.59 -15.94 -55.54
C GLY A 179 30.24 -17.29 -54.91
N LEU A 180 28.98 -17.45 -54.47
CA LEU A 180 28.48 -18.66 -53.79
C LEU A 180 28.81 -19.98 -54.53
N SER A 181 28.84 -19.95 -55.87
CA SER A 181 29.16 -21.12 -56.71
C SER A 181 30.64 -21.53 -56.70
N SER A 182 31.51 -20.69 -56.14
CA SER A 182 32.98 -20.88 -56.14
C SER A 182 33.53 -21.25 -54.75
N ILE A 183 32.66 -21.30 -53.73
CA ILE A 183 33.02 -21.69 -52.36
C ILE A 183 33.17 -23.22 -52.30
N LYS A 184 34.34 -23.67 -51.85
CA LYS A 184 34.70 -25.10 -51.73
C LYS A 184 34.92 -25.53 -50.27
N ASN A 185 35.24 -24.58 -49.40
CA ASN A 185 35.59 -24.83 -48.00
C ASN A 185 34.86 -23.85 -47.06
N LEU A 186 34.72 -24.23 -45.78
CA LEU A 186 34.01 -23.43 -44.76
C LEU A 186 34.72 -22.12 -44.40
N ASP A 187 36.04 -22.07 -44.54
CA ASP A 187 36.89 -20.88 -44.34
C ASP A 187 36.73 -19.84 -45.46
N GLN A 188 36.06 -20.18 -46.56
CA GLN A 188 35.69 -19.27 -47.65
C GLN A 188 34.30 -18.67 -47.49
N PHE A 189 33.53 -19.12 -46.49
CA PHE A 189 32.40 -18.33 -45.99
C PHE A 189 32.96 -17.12 -45.25
N GLY A 190 32.28 -15.98 -45.35
CA GLY A 190 32.74 -14.73 -44.75
C GLY A 190 32.94 -14.82 -43.23
N MET A 191 33.31 -13.70 -42.63
CA MET A 191 33.57 -13.63 -41.20
C MET A 191 32.38 -14.11 -40.37
N GLU A 192 32.64 -14.95 -39.38
CA GLU A 192 31.65 -15.33 -38.38
C GLU A 192 31.21 -14.10 -37.60
N VAL A 193 29.89 -13.94 -37.44
CA VAL A 193 29.30 -12.88 -36.63
C VAL A 193 28.47 -13.51 -35.52
N THR A 194 28.86 -13.25 -34.28
CA THR A 194 28.18 -13.74 -33.09
C THR A 194 27.27 -12.67 -32.53
N HIS A 195 26.00 -13.00 -32.29
CA HIS A 195 25.04 -12.12 -31.64
C HIS A 195 24.80 -12.61 -30.21
N ILE A 196 25.02 -11.75 -29.23
CA ILE A 196 24.91 -12.07 -27.80
C ILE A 196 23.74 -11.29 -27.22
N TYR A 197 22.72 -12.01 -26.73
CA TYR A 197 21.57 -11.42 -26.05
C TYR A 197 21.65 -11.74 -24.55
N THR A 198 21.68 -10.69 -23.73
CA THR A 198 21.67 -10.82 -22.27
C THR A 198 20.36 -10.28 -21.73
N VAL A 199 19.55 -11.16 -21.14
CA VAL A 199 18.37 -10.78 -20.35
C VAL A 199 18.80 -10.69 -18.90
N ARG A 200 18.62 -9.53 -18.26
CA ARG A 200 18.84 -9.36 -16.83
C ARG A 200 17.54 -8.95 -16.15
N TYR A 201 17.20 -9.70 -15.12
CA TYR A 201 16.27 -9.25 -14.10
C TYR A 201 16.98 -8.17 -13.27
N GLN A 202 16.44 -6.96 -13.28
CA GLN A 202 16.86 -5.94 -12.33
C GLN A 202 15.90 -6.02 -11.15
N GLU A 203 16.36 -6.52 -10.01
CA GLU A 203 15.69 -6.22 -8.74
C GLU A 203 15.74 -4.70 -8.57
N LYS A 204 14.63 -4.01 -8.84
CA LYS A 204 14.61 -2.56 -8.68
C LYS A 204 14.55 -2.22 -7.20
N TYR A 205 15.56 -1.47 -6.76
CA TYR A 205 15.41 -0.49 -5.70
C TYR A 205 14.37 0.55 -6.15
N ILE A 206 13.45 0.89 -5.25
CA ILE A 206 12.33 1.81 -5.51
C ILE A 206 12.87 3.21 -5.85
N GLU A 207 12.91 3.57 -7.13
CA GLU A 207 12.98 4.97 -7.55
C GLU A 207 11.59 5.61 -7.44
N LYS A 208 11.45 6.53 -6.48
CA LYS A 208 10.27 7.39 -6.34
C LYS A 208 10.20 8.33 -7.55
N PHE A 209 9.19 8.16 -8.38
CA PHE A 209 8.81 9.16 -9.36
C PHE A 209 7.86 10.17 -8.70
N PHE A 210 8.25 11.44 -8.64
CA PHE A 210 7.33 12.55 -8.44
C PHE A 210 6.86 13.03 -9.82
N PHE A 211 5.55 13.21 -9.98
CA PHE A 211 5.00 14.03 -11.06
C PHE A 211 4.12 15.12 -10.42
N PHE A 212 4.28 16.33 -10.95
CA PHE A 212 3.72 17.60 -10.49
C PHE A 212 2.19 17.64 -10.51
#